data_AF-A0A2V5QMZ8-F1
#
_entry.id   AF-A0A2V5QMZ8-F1
#
_cell.length_a   1.000
_cell.length_b   1.000
_cell.length_c   1.000
_cell.angle_alpha   90.00
_cell.angle_beta   90.00
_cell.angle_gamma   90.00
#
_symmetry.space_group_name_H-M   'P 1'
#
loop_
_entity.id
_entity.type
_entity.pdbx_description
1 polymer ?
#
loop_
_entity_poly.entity_id
_entity_poly.type
_entity_poly.pdbx_seq_one_letter_code
_entity_poly.pdbx_strand_id
1 'polypeptide(L)'
;MLLSIASFAYAASWDDDSHYVSLRPRNGYYIVRPDSRLYYQLGLYEAPVIDTSDPLRHGYGADALAFRFNRRGVLIAPPAYIAQALPYDFYMVRIGSLTRGRATVDDVEALFGRGHTRADRPDGFMWYYALPVYNPFEERGGHR
;
A
#
# COMPACT_ATOMS: atom_id res chain seq x y z
N MET A 1 2.03 49.84 11.09
CA MET A 1 2.63 48.52 11.32
C MET A 1 1.52 47.49 11.14
N LEU A 2 1.46 46.79 10.00
CA LEU A 2 0.44 45.77 9.73
C LEU A 2 1.05 44.39 10.05
N LEU A 3 0.50 43.70 11.04
CA LEU A 3 0.92 42.37 11.45
C LEU A 3 0.36 41.36 10.44
N SER A 4 1.23 40.79 9.59
CA SER A 4 0.85 39.71 8.69
C SER A 4 0.79 38.41 9.47
N ILE A 5 -0.41 37.94 9.80
CA ILE A 5 -0.62 36.61 10.37
C ILE A 5 -0.48 35.63 9.19
N ALA A 6 0.71 35.07 9.02
CA ALA A 6 0.89 33.90 8.18
C ALA A 6 0.10 32.76 8.82
N SER A 7 -1.08 32.47 8.28
CA SER A 7 -1.79 31.23 8.57
C SER A 7 -0.93 30.09 8.02
N PHE A 8 -0.09 29.51 8.87
CA PHE A 8 0.50 28.21 8.61
C PHE A 8 -0.67 27.24 8.47
N ALA A 9 -1.01 26.88 7.22
CA ALA A 9 -1.81 25.71 6.97
C ALA A 9 -1.03 24.55 7.58
N TYR A 10 -1.49 24.04 8.72
CA TYR A 10 -1.04 22.78 9.27
C TYR A 10 -1.47 21.75 8.23
N ALA A 11 -0.55 21.37 7.33
CA ALA A 11 -0.71 20.16 6.54
C ALA A 11 -1.02 19.07 7.56
N ALA A 12 -2.21 18.47 7.49
CA ALA A 12 -2.55 17.36 8.37
C ALA A 12 -1.43 16.34 8.21
N SER A 13 -0.55 16.20 9.21
CA SER A 13 0.32 15.05 9.25
C SER A 13 -0.63 13.89 9.53
N TRP A 14 -0.96 13.13 8.50
CA TRP A 14 -1.62 11.85 8.71
C TRP A 14 -0.70 11.07 9.64
N ASP A 15 -1.18 10.72 10.82
CA ASP A 15 -0.40 9.97 11.79
C ASP A 15 0.01 8.65 11.12
N ASP A 16 1.30 8.31 11.17
CA ASP A 16 1.82 7.12 10.51
C ASP A 16 1.29 5.88 11.25
N ASP A 17 0.17 5.35 10.79
CA ASP A 17 -0.45 4.12 11.29
C ASP A 17 0.12 2.87 10.62
N SER A 18 1.29 2.94 9.97
CA SER A 18 1.96 1.77 9.40
C SER A 18 2.34 0.77 10.48
N HIS A 19 1.91 -0.48 10.35
CA HIS A 19 2.20 -1.52 11.33
C HIS A 19 2.16 -2.93 10.75
N TYR A 20 2.66 -3.89 11.51
CA TYR A 20 2.54 -5.31 11.20
C TYR A 20 1.31 -5.91 11.87
N VAL A 21 0.49 -6.62 11.10
CA VAL A 21 -0.64 -7.41 11.59
C VAL A 21 -0.21 -8.87 11.68
N SER A 22 -0.07 -9.37 12.91
CA SER A 22 0.24 -10.78 13.18
C SER A 22 -1.03 -11.62 13.22
N LEU A 23 -1.11 -12.68 12.41
CA LEU A 23 -2.26 -13.60 12.40
C LEU A 23 -1.88 -14.98 12.95
N ARG A 24 -0.77 -15.55 12.46
CA ARG A 24 -0.19 -16.84 12.88
C ARG A 24 1.34 -16.78 12.73
N PRO A 25 2.14 -17.74 13.23
CA PRO A 25 3.61 -17.67 13.17
C PRO A 25 4.22 -17.47 11.78
N ARG A 26 3.46 -17.75 10.71
CA ARG A 26 3.87 -17.56 9.31
C ARG A 26 2.84 -16.81 8.46
N ASN A 27 1.83 -16.23 9.09
CA ASN A 27 0.78 -15.48 8.43
C ASN A 27 0.67 -14.11 9.09
N GLY A 28 0.60 -13.10 8.25
CA GLY A 28 0.55 -11.72 8.65
C GLY A 28 0.93 -10.86 7.46
N TYR A 29 0.68 -9.57 7.59
CA TYR A 29 0.92 -8.60 6.55
C TYR A 29 1.22 -7.25 7.18
N TYR A 30 1.77 -6.35 6.40
CA TYR A 30 1.94 -4.96 6.79
C TYR A 30 0.79 -4.12 6.25
N ILE A 31 0.28 -3.20 7.06
CA ILE A 31 -0.45 -2.02 6.59
C ILE A 31 0.58 -0.90 6.55
N VAL A 32 0.67 -0.20 5.42
CA VAL A 32 1.74 0.76 5.16
C VAL A 32 1.14 2.02 4.57
N ARG A 33 1.46 3.18 5.15
CA ARG A 33 1.23 4.47 4.52
C ARG A 33 2.28 4.76 3.46
N PRO A 34 1.92 5.38 2.33
CA PRO A 34 2.88 5.97 1.41
C PRO A 34 3.87 6.86 2.19
N ASP A 35 5.14 6.81 1.80
CA ASP A 35 6.22 7.63 2.38
C ASP A 35 6.49 7.45 3.89
N SER A 36 5.89 6.44 4.52
CA SER A 36 6.16 6.12 5.91
C SER A 36 7.56 5.55 6.13
N ARG A 37 8.02 5.54 7.39
CA ARG A 37 9.29 4.89 7.72
C ARG A 37 9.28 3.42 7.32
N LEU A 38 8.16 2.73 7.52
CA LEU A 38 8.01 1.31 7.20
C LEU A 38 8.01 1.07 5.68
N TYR A 39 7.41 1.97 4.90
CA TYR A 39 7.45 1.93 3.43
C TYR A 39 8.88 1.86 2.91
N TYR A 40 9.75 2.72 3.43
CA TYR A 40 11.17 2.73 3.06
C TYR A 40 11.92 1.49 3.56
N GLN A 41 11.67 1.05 4.80
CA GLN A 41 12.31 -0.14 5.36
C GLN A 41 11.98 -1.42 4.58
N LEU A 42 10.76 -1.50 4.03
CA LEU A 42 10.32 -2.64 3.23
C LEU A 42 10.73 -2.54 1.75
N GLY A 43 11.26 -1.39 1.31
CA GLY A 43 11.74 -1.17 -0.05
C GLY A 43 10.62 -1.15 -1.09
N LEU A 44 9.55 -0.40 -0.80
CA LEU A 44 8.30 -0.40 -1.57
C LEU A 44 8.22 0.70 -2.64
N TYR A 45 9.34 1.32 -3.00
CA TYR A 45 9.45 2.51 -3.84
C TYR A 45 8.77 2.42 -5.22
N GLU A 46 8.68 1.23 -5.80
CA GLU A 46 8.08 1.00 -7.12
C GLU A 46 6.59 0.64 -7.05
N ALA A 47 5.96 0.74 -5.87
CA ALA A 47 4.54 0.49 -5.73
C ALA A 47 3.71 1.52 -6.54
N PRO A 48 2.76 1.07 -7.37
CA PRO A 48 1.96 1.91 -8.25
C PRO A 48 0.81 2.58 -7.49
N VAL A 49 1.19 3.37 -6.49
CA VAL A 49 0.26 4.07 -5.61
C VAL A 49 -0.07 5.43 -6.22
N ILE A 50 -1.35 5.82 -6.15
CA ILE A 50 -1.84 7.10 -6.63
C ILE A 50 -2.59 7.79 -5.50
N ASP A 51 -2.20 9.03 -5.22
CA ASP A 51 -2.84 9.88 -4.22
C ASP A 51 -4.27 10.26 -4.61
N THR A 52 -5.21 10.03 -3.69
CA THR A 52 -6.62 10.42 -3.85
C THR A 52 -6.85 11.92 -3.65
N SER A 53 -5.94 12.62 -2.98
CA SER A 53 -6.02 14.07 -2.72
C SER A 53 -5.55 14.92 -3.91
N ASP A 54 -5.03 14.30 -4.98
CA ASP A 54 -4.71 14.98 -6.24
C ASP A 54 -5.99 15.65 -6.78
N PRO A 55 -6.04 17.00 -6.86
CA PRO A 55 -7.25 17.72 -7.28
C PRO A 55 -7.71 17.36 -8.69
N LEU A 56 -6.80 16.88 -9.54
CA LEU A 56 -7.11 16.46 -10.92
C LEU A 56 -7.78 15.09 -10.98
N ARG A 57 -7.78 14.34 -9.87
CA ARG A 57 -8.30 12.98 -9.80
C ARG A 57 -9.63 12.88 -9.07
N HIS A 58 -10.16 13.98 -8.53
CA HIS A 58 -11.51 14.04 -7.95
C HIS A 58 -11.78 12.91 -6.93
N GLY A 59 -10.81 12.61 -6.07
CA GLY A 59 -10.93 11.54 -5.07
C GLY A 59 -10.60 10.14 -5.57
N TYR A 60 -10.34 9.94 -6.87
CA TYR A 60 -9.86 8.67 -7.40
C TYR A 60 -8.36 8.51 -7.17
N GLY A 61 -7.97 7.32 -6.74
CA GLY A 61 -6.57 6.97 -6.54
C GLY A 61 -6.32 5.49 -6.71
N ALA A 62 -5.16 5.06 -6.22
CA ALA A 62 -4.79 3.66 -6.22
C ALA A 62 -4.01 3.33 -4.96
N ASP A 63 -4.52 2.35 -4.23
CA ASP A 63 -3.74 1.62 -3.25
C ASP A 63 -2.86 0.58 -3.94
N ALA A 64 -1.97 -0.06 -3.21
CA ALA A 64 -1.16 -1.15 -3.77
C ALA A 64 -0.98 -2.33 -2.82
N LEU A 65 -0.99 -3.55 -3.36
CA LEU A 65 -0.51 -4.73 -2.66
C LEU A 65 0.90 -5.05 -3.13
N ALA A 66 1.80 -5.40 -2.21
CA ALA A 66 3.18 -5.78 -2.52
C ALA A 66 3.50 -7.18 -1.99
N PHE A 67 4.14 -8.00 -2.84
CA PHE A 67 4.51 -9.37 -2.56
C PHE A 67 5.97 -9.62 -2.93
N ARG A 68 6.79 -10.03 -1.96
CA ARG A 68 8.21 -10.36 -2.20
C ARG A 68 8.39 -11.86 -2.39
N PHE A 69 8.82 -12.25 -3.57
CA PHE A 69 9.11 -13.63 -3.92
C PHE A 69 10.61 -13.86 -4.07
N ASN A 70 11.05 -15.09 -3.81
CA ASN A 70 12.38 -15.51 -4.24
C ASN A 70 12.38 -15.88 -5.74
N ARG A 71 13.55 -16.22 -6.27
CA ARG A 71 13.71 -16.66 -7.68
C ARG A 71 12.87 -17.89 -8.07
N ARG A 72 12.39 -18.67 -7.11
CA ARG A 72 11.51 -19.84 -7.34
C ARG A 72 10.02 -19.48 -7.28
N GLY A 73 9.67 -18.21 -7.11
CA GLY A 73 8.29 -17.76 -7.01
C GLY A 73 7.63 -18.08 -5.68
N VAL A 74 8.41 -18.34 -4.61
CA VAL A 74 7.87 -18.56 -3.25
C VAL A 74 7.92 -17.27 -2.46
N LEU A 75 6.83 -16.93 -1.78
CA LEU A 75 6.69 -15.74 -0.94
C LEU A 75 7.66 -15.81 0.24
N ILE A 76 8.62 -14.89 0.32
CA ILE A 76 9.70 -14.92 1.34
C ILE A 76 9.58 -13.85 2.41
N ALA A 77 8.71 -12.86 2.23
CA ALA A 77 8.40 -11.85 3.24
C ALA A 77 6.87 -11.78 3.45
N PRO A 78 6.39 -11.26 4.60
CA PRO A 78 4.98 -10.93 4.74
C PRO A 78 4.56 -9.93 3.64
N PRO A 79 3.37 -10.09 3.03
CA PRO A 79 2.84 -9.11 2.08
C PRO A 79 2.65 -7.74 2.73
N ALA A 80 2.55 -6.69 1.91
CA ALA A 80 2.18 -5.35 2.38
C ALA A 80 0.96 -4.82 1.62
N TYR A 81 0.06 -4.17 2.34
CA TYR A 81 -1.01 -3.34 1.81
C TYR A 81 -0.60 -1.88 2.02
N ILE A 82 -0.28 -1.20 0.93
CA ILE A 82 0.03 0.21 0.91
C ILE A 82 -1.27 0.98 0.68
N ALA A 83 -1.78 1.63 1.72
CA ALA A 83 -3.10 2.24 1.74
C ALA A 83 -3.00 3.77 1.82
N GLN A 84 -3.61 4.46 0.86
CA GLN A 84 -3.78 5.90 0.86
C GLN A 84 -4.77 6.33 1.94
N ALA A 85 -5.80 5.51 2.19
CA ALA A 85 -6.85 5.76 3.19
C ALA A 85 -7.03 4.54 4.11
N LEU A 86 -8.26 4.26 4.56
CA LEU A 86 -8.55 3.05 5.32
C LEU A 86 -8.46 1.83 4.39
N PRO A 87 -7.64 0.81 4.71
CA PRO A 87 -7.53 -0.38 3.90
C PRO A 87 -8.84 -1.17 3.87
N TYR A 88 -9.18 -1.70 2.70
CA TYR A 88 -10.39 -2.51 2.52
C TYR A 88 -10.23 -3.94 3.08
N ASP A 89 -11.15 -4.34 3.96
CA ASP A 89 -11.19 -5.68 4.59
C ASP A 89 -11.08 -6.83 3.59
N PHE A 90 -11.70 -6.68 2.41
CA PHE A 90 -11.65 -7.68 1.34
C PHE A 90 -10.23 -8.08 0.96
N TYR A 91 -9.33 -7.11 0.83
CA TYR A 91 -7.93 -7.37 0.50
C TYR A 91 -7.13 -7.83 1.72
N MET A 92 -7.41 -7.27 2.90
CA MET A 92 -6.77 -7.66 4.16
C MET A 92 -6.98 -9.15 4.49
N VAL A 93 -8.19 -9.67 4.31
CA VAL A 93 -8.47 -11.10 4.49
C VAL A 93 -7.70 -11.97 3.50
N ARG A 94 -7.66 -11.58 2.22
CA ARG A 94 -6.94 -12.34 1.18
C ARG A 94 -5.44 -12.35 1.40
N ILE A 95 -4.81 -11.20 1.68
CA ILE A 95 -3.36 -11.16 1.94
C ILE A 95 -2.99 -11.91 3.22
N GLY A 96 -3.84 -11.86 4.25
CA GLY A 96 -3.64 -12.58 5.50
C GLY A 96 -3.72 -14.11 5.36
N SER A 97 -4.40 -14.61 4.32
CA SER A 97 -4.47 -16.04 4.03
C SER A 97 -3.14 -16.62 3.54
N LEU A 98 -2.24 -15.79 3.00
CA LEU A 98 -0.98 -16.23 2.43
C LEU A 98 0.02 -16.62 3.53
N THR A 99 0.56 -17.83 3.42
CA THR A 99 1.59 -18.33 4.35
C THR A 99 2.98 -18.08 3.79
N ARG A 100 3.76 -17.25 4.47
CA ARG A 100 5.18 -17.00 4.12
C ARG A 100 5.98 -18.29 4.11
N GLY A 101 6.80 -18.46 3.07
CA GLY A 101 7.62 -19.65 2.81
C GLY A 101 6.85 -20.84 2.24
N ARG A 102 5.56 -20.68 1.92
CA ARG A 102 4.72 -21.70 1.28
C ARG A 102 3.94 -21.16 0.08
N ALA A 103 3.29 -20.01 0.25
CA ALA A 103 2.54 -19.36 -0.80
C ALA A 103 3.45 -19.06 -2.00
N THR A 104 2.91 -19.27 -3.18
CA THR A 104 3.59 -19.11 -4.46
C THR A 104 3.02 -17.95 -5.25
N VAL A 105 3.68 -17.62 -6.35
CA VAL A 105 3.16 -16.75 -7.40
C VAL A 105 1.75 -17.18 -7.83
N ASP A 106 1.54 -18.47 -8.10
CA ASP A 106 0.25 -18.97 -8.60
C ASP A 106 -0.87 -18.79 -7.56
N ASP A 107 -0.57 -18.95 -6.27
CA ASP A 107 -1.52 -18.69 -5.20
C ASP A 107 -1.93 -17.20 -5.15
N VAL A 108 -0.97 -16.30 -5.36
CA VAL A 108 -1.23 -14.85 -5.38
C VAL A 108 -2.03 -14.48 -6.63
N GLU A 109 -1.69 -15.03 -7.80
CA GLU A 109 -2.49 -14.82 -9.02
C GLU A 109 -3.90 -15.38 -8.91
N ALA A 110 -4.10 -16.50 -8.22
CA ALA A 110 -5.43 -17.05 -7.97
C ALA A 110 -6.31 -16.12 -7.12
N LEU A 111 -5.70 -15.34 -6.23
CA LEU A 111 -6.42 -14.41 -5.34
C LEU A 111 -6.65 -13.03 -5.94
N PHE A 112 -5.71 -12.53 -6.75
CA PHE A 112 -5.67 -11.13 -7.21
C PHE A 112 -5.59 -10.96 -8.73
N GLY A 113 -5.44 -12.05 -9.49
CA GLY A 113 -5.31 -12.04 -10.95
C GLY A 113 -3.87 -11.85 -11.43
N ARG A 114 -3.70 -11.64 -12.74
CA ARG A 114 -2.38 -11.52 -13.41
C ARG A 114 -1.92 -10.08 -13.67
N GLY A 115 -2.73 -9.08 -13.28
CA GLY A 115 -2.48 -7.66 -13.53
C GLY A 115 -1.54 -7.06 -12.49
N HIS A 116 -0.24 -7.37 -12.56
CA HIS A 116 0.77 -6.86 -11.64
C HIS A 116 1.96 -6.23 -12.36
N THR A 117 2.65 -5.34 -11.65
CA THR A 117 3.95 -4.80 -12.04
C THR A 117 5.04 -5.54 -11.29
N ARG A 118 6.15 -5.83 -11.97
CA ARG A 118 7.29 -6.54 -11.38
C ARG A 118 8.48 -5.60 -11.22
N ALA A 119 9.13 -5.66 -10.06
CA ALA A 119 10.42 -5.05 -9.80
C ALA A 119 11.43 -6.11 -9.35
N ASP A 120 12.55 -6.26 -10.05
CA ASP A 120 13.55 -7.26 -9.70
C ASP A 120 14.31 -6.90 -8.42
N ARG A 121 14.77 -7.94 -7.70
CA ARG A 121 15.53 -7.85 -6.45
C ARG A 121 16.69 -8.85 -6.49
N PRO A 122 17.81 -8.62 -5.78
CA PRO A 122 18.93 -9.56 -5.77
C PRO A 122 18.54 -11.00 -5.37
N ASP A 123 17.58 -11.15 -4.45
CA ASP A 123 17.08 -12.42 -3.93
C ASP A 123 15.81 -12.94 -4.63
N GLY A 124 15.28 -12.20 -5.61
CA GLY A 124 14.07 -12.56 -6.33
C GLY A 124 13.41 -11.36 -6.98
N PHE A 125 12.16 -11.06 -6.61
CA PHE A 125 11.43 -9.94 -7.18
C PHE A 125 10.28 -9.50 -6.26
N MET A 126 9.83 -8.27 -6.45
CA MET A 126 8.60 -7.74 -5.89
C MET A 126 7.52 -7.72 -6.97
N TRP A 127 6.31 -8.14 -6.62
CA TRP A 127 5.11 -7.93 -7.41
C TRP A 127 4.21 -6.91 -6.75
N TYR A 128 3.63 -6.04 -7.56
CA TYR A 128 2.72 -5.00 -7.13
C TYR A 128 1.39 -5.09 -7.87
N TYR A 129 0.29 -5.01 -7.13
CA TYR A 129 -1.05 -4.89 -7.69
C TYR A 129 -1.61 -3.53 -7.36
N ALA A 130 -1.95 -2.74 -8.38
CA ALA A 130 -2.67 -1.49 -8.19
C ALA A 130 -4.15 -1.79 -7.90
N LEU A 131 -4.66 -1.21 -6.83
CA LEU A 131 -6.05 -1.35 -6.40
C LEU A 131 -6.75 0.01 -6.58
N PRO A 132 -7.65 0.17 -7.57
CA PRO A 132 -8.39 1.42 -7.71
C PRO A 132 -9.17 1.71 -6.43
N VAL A 133 -9.02 2.92 -5.90
CA VAL A 133 -9.74 3.39 -4.72
C VAL A 133 -10.43 4.71 -5.02
N TYR A 134 -11.51 4.97 -4.29
CA TYR A 134 -12.28 6.20 -4.39
C TYR A 134 -12.56 6.75 -3.00
N ASN A 135 -12.14 7.99 -2.77
CA ASN A 135 -12.39 8.72 -1.54
C ASN A 135 -13.34 9.92 -1.82
N PRO A 136 -14.64 9.81 -1.48
CA PRO A 136 -15.63 10.86 -1.75
C PRO A 136 -15.42 12.14 -0.93
N PHE A 137 -14.59 12.10 0.13
CA PHE A 137 -14.30 13.29 0.93
C PHE A 137 -13.31 14.22 0.22
N GLU A 138 -12.39 13.67 -0.57
CA GLU A 138 -11.40 14.43 -1.36
C GLU A 138 -12.05 15.07 -2.60
N GLU A 139 -13.12 14.47 -3.13
CA GLU A 139 -13.92 15.08 -4.21
C GLU A 139 -14.53 16.43 -3.78
N ARG A 140 -14.94 16.55 -2.51
CA ARG A 140 -15.67 17.73 -1.98
C ARG A 140 -14.77 18.75 -1.28
N GLY A 141 -13.54 18.38 -0.95
CA GLY A 141 -12.58 19.19 -0.19
C GLY A 141 -11.83 20.25 -1.02
N GLY A 142 -11.90 20.20 -2.36
CA GLY A 142 -11.20 21.11 -3.28
C GLY A 142 -11.74 22.55 -3.33
N HIS A 143 -12.76 22.88 -2.53
CA HIS A 143 -13.28 24.24 -2.38
C HIS A 143 -12.85 24.83 -1.04
N ARG A 144 -11.67 25.43 -1.01
CA ARG A 144 -11.31 26.47 -0.04
C ARG A 144 -10.85 27.71 -0.78
#